data_AF-A0AAE2MD15-F1
#
_entry.id   AF-A0AAE2MD15-F1
#
_cell.length_a   1.000
_cell.length_b   1.000
_cell.length_c   1.000
_cell.angle_alpha   90.00
_cell.angle_beta   90.00
_cell.angle_gamma   90.00
#
_symmetry.space_group_name_H-M   'P 1'
#
loop_
_entity.id
_entity.type
_entity.pdbx_description
1 polymer ?
#
loop_
_entity_poly.entity_id
_entity_poly.type
_entity_poly.pdbx_seq_one_letter_code
_entity_poly.pdbx_strand_id
1 'polypeptide(L)'
;MTKHILKSASFDPKVQQYWMLMAAFFSVLALVTIPLLPIVLAIVWLVGGRILAAMSADLLPQKLVVKRGILFKEEKSIPLEKITDVGLSQGPLMRIFGLYRLSFETAGQSGNGALVSLLGVVNASEFREAILEQKDVLANQGKASQQATEQSEKELLRSLTYSVKNIEQMLLVLLDERQQK
;
A
#
# COMPACT_ATOMS: atom_id res chain seq x y z
N MET A 1 -27.29 16.02 -69.03
CA MET A 1 -28.07 15.83 -67.79
C MET A 1 -28.01 17.12 -66.98
N THR A 2 -29.05 17.95 -67.07
CA THR A 2 -29.09 19.30 -66.51
C THR A 2 -29.46 19.22 -65.02
N LYS A 3 -28.57 19.69 -64.14
CA LYS A 3 -28.71 19.59 -62.68
C LYS A 3 -29.79 20.56 -62.20
N HIS A 4 -30.95 20.04 -61.79
CA HIS A 4 -32.06 20.83 -61.26
C HIS A 4 -31.71 21.29 -59.83
N ILE A 5 -31.28 22.55 -59.66
CA ILE A 5 -30.98 23.14 -58.36
C ILE A 5 -32.29 23.73 -57.81
N LEU A 6 -32.80 23.17 -56.71
CA LEU A 6 -34.09 23.55 -56.12
C LEU A 6 -34.00 24.85 -55.28
N LYS A 7 -32.84 25.15 -54.70
CA LYS A 7 -32.58 26.38 -53.93
C LYS A 7 -31.08 26.58 -53.75
N SER A 8 -30.56 27.76 -54.13
CA SER A 8 -29.16 28.14 -53.88
C SER A 8 -29.09 29.03 -52.65
N ALA A 9 -28.26 28.66 -51.67
CA ALA A 9 -27.96 29.51 -50.53
C ALA A 9 -26.78 30.43 -50.88
N SER A 10 -26.98 31.74 -50.74
CA SER A 10 -25.90 32.71 -50.81
C SER A 10 -25.32 32.90 -49.40
N PHE A 11 -24.01 32.72 -49.25
CA PHE A 11 -23.35 32.96 -47.97
C PHE A 11 -23.18 34.46 -47.78
N ASP A 12 -23.73 34.99 -46.69
CA ASP A 12 -23.55 36.39 -46.31
C ASP A 12 -22.06 36.61 -45.91
N PRO A 13 -21.36 37.63 -46.45
CA PRO A 13 -19.97 37.93 -46.11
C PRO A 13 -19.72 38.14 -44.60
N LYS A 14 -20.75 38.33 -43.78
CA LYS A 14 -20.67 38.34 -42.31
C LYS A 14 -20.04 37.07 -41.71
N VAL A 15 -20.03 35.94 -42.42
CA VAL A 15 -19.31 34.73 -41.97
C VAL A 15 -17.81 35.00 -41.81
N GLN A 16 -17.23 35.84 -42.68
CA GLN A 16 -15.83 36.26 -42.56
C GLN A 16 -15.60 37.07 -41.29
N GLN A 17 -16.50 38.00 -40.95
CA GLN A 17 -16.43 38.77 -39.70
C GLN A 17 -16.57 37.86 -38.47
N TYR A 18 -17.46 36.87 -38.52
CA TYR A 18 -17.62 35.87 -37.46
C TYR A 18 -16.34 35.05 -37.24
N TRP A 19 -15.69 34.58 -38.31
CA TRP A 19 -14.40 33.85 -38.19
C TRP A 19 -13.26 34.75 -37.69
N MET A 20 -13.22 36.02 -38.08
CA MET A 20 -12.24 36.97 -37.55
C MET A 20 -12.43 37.21 -36.05
N LEU A 21 -13.68 37.33 -35.58
CA LEU A 21 -13.98 37.45 -34.15
C LEU A 21 -13.60 36.18 -33.37
N MET A 22 -13.89 35.00 -33.91
CA MET A 22 -13.46 33.72 -33.32
C MET A 22 -11.93 33.63 -33.23
N ALA A 23 -11.22 33.94 -34.31
CA ALA A 23 -9.76 33.92 -34.33
C ALA A 23 -9.16 34.92 -33.33
N ALA A 24 -9.72 36.13 -33.24
CA ALA A 24 -9.29 37.13 -32.28
C ALA A 24 -9.44 36.66 -30.82
N PHE A 25 -10.58 36.02 -30.50
CA PHE A 25 -10.82 35.47 -29.17
C PHE A 25 -9.80 34.38 -28.79
N PHE A 26 -9.57 33.40 -29.68
CA PHE A 26 -8.57 32.36 -29.44
C PHE A 26 -7.15 32.93 -29.34
N SER A 27 -6.83 33.97 -30.11
CA SER A 27 -5.52 34.63 -30.06
C SER A 27 -5.27 35.31 -28.71
N VAL A 28 -6.27 36.00 -28.15
CA VAL A 28 -6.14 36.63 -26.82
C VAL A 28 -5.99 35.57 -25.74
N LEU A 29 -6.77 34.48 -25.82
CA LEU A 29 -6.68 33.37 -24.87
C LEU A 29 -5.30 32.69 -24.90
N ALA A 30 -4.75 32.48 -26.11
CA ALA A 30 -3.41 31.93 -26.30
C ALA A 30 -2.35 32.88 -25.72
N LEU A 31 -2.45 34.19 -25.98
CA LEU A 31 -1.50 35.18 -25.48
C LEU A 31 -1.42 35.22 -23.95
N VAL A 32 -2.51 34.93 -23.24
CA VAL A 32 -2.54 34.83 -21.77
C VAL A 32 -2.05 33.46 -21.28
N THR A 33 -2.39 32.38 -21.99
CA THR A 33 -2.05 31.01 -21.59
C THR A 33 -0.56 30.70 -21.81
N ILE A 34 0.05 31.21 -22.88
CA ILE A 34 1.46 31.01 -23.22
C ILE A 34 2.40 31.46 -22.09
N PRO A 35 2.31 32.68 -21.51
CA PRO A 35 3.15 33.07 -20.38
C PRO A 35 2.76 32.38 -19.07
N LEU A 36 1.50 31.95 -18.91
CA LEU A 36 1.06 31.21 -17.73
C LEU A 36 1.65 29.79 -17.69
N LEU A 37 1.81 29.14 -18.84
CA LEU A 37 2.28 27.77 -18.97
C LEU A 37 3.65 27.51 -18.32
N PRO A 38 4.74 28.29 -18.58
CA PRO A 38 6.02 28.08 -17.92
C PRO A 38 5.95 28.36 -16.41
N ILE A 39 5.10 29.29 -15.97
CA ILE A 39 4.88 29.57 -14.54
C ILE A 39 4.27 28.35 -13.86
N VAL A 40 3.23 27.76 -14.46
CA VAL A 40 2.61 26.53 -13.93
C VAL A 40 3.63 25.38 -13.91
N LEU A 41 4.42 25.20 -14.97
CA LEU A 41 5.47 24.18 -15.01
C LEU A 41 6.52 24.38 -13.91
N ALA A 42 6.97 25.61 -13.70
CA ALA A 42 7.95 25.95 -12.67
C ALA A 42 7.40 25.69 -11.27
N ILE A 43 6.13 26.05 -11.02
CA ILE A 43 5.45 25.77 -9.75
C ILE A 43 5.34 24.26 -9.53
N VAL A 44 4.92 23.49 -10.54
CA VAL A 44 4.80 22.02 -10.44
C VAL A 44 6.15 21.38 -10.15
N TRP A 45 7.22 21.83 -10.81
CA TRP A 45 8.58 21.32 -10.56
C TRP A 45 9.07 21.65 -9.15
N LEU A 46 8.89 22.90 -8.70
CA LEU A 46 9.32 23.37 -7.38
C LEU A 46 8.53 22.70 -6.24
N VAL A 47 7.21 22.61 -6.37
CA VAL A 47 6.33 21.94 -5.39
C VAL A 47 6.52 20.42 -5.45
N GLY A 48 6.73 19.86 -6.63
CA GLY A 48 7.00 18.44 -6.83
C GLY A 48 8.23 17.97 -6.06
N GLY A 49 9.36 18.68 -6.16
CA GLY A 49 10.56 18.36 -5.37
C GLY A 49 10.31 18.41 -3.86
N ARG A 50 9.54 19.40 -3.38
CA ARG A 50 9.16 19.53 -1.97
C ARG A 50 8.26 18.40 -1.51
N ILE A 51 7.34 17.92 -2.35
CA ILE A 51 6.42 16.83 -2.00
C ILE A 51 7.15 15.50 -1.91
N LEU A 52 8.08 15.26 -2.84
CA LEU A 52 8.92 14.06 -2.86
C LEU A 52 9.83 14.01 -1.62
N ALA A 53 10.47 15.13 -1.26
CA ALA A 53 11.31 15.22 -0.06
C ALA A 53 10.54 15.03 1.25
N ALA A 54 9.23 15.30 1.25
CA ALA A 54 8.35 15.11 2.40
C ALA A 54 7.74 13.71 2.49
N MET A 55 8.06 12.81 1.54
CA MET A 55 7.60 11.43 1.52
C MET A 55 8.74 10.51 1.91
N SER A 56 8.52 9.64 2.89
CA SER A 56 9.49 8.62 3.31
C SER A 56 8.76 7.35 3.72
N ALA A 57 9.33 6.20 3.41
CA ALA A 57 8.80 4.90 3.76
C ALA A 57 9.94 4.05 4.34
N ASP A 58 9.91 3.88 5.67
CA ASP A 58 10.94 3.17 6.41
C ASP A 58 10.41 1.78 6.82
N LEU A 59 11.11 0.72 6.39
CA LEU A 59 10.81 -0.64 6.81
C LEU A 59 11.55 -0.95 8.12
N LEU A 60 10.81 -1.14 9.20
CA LEU A 60 11.34 -1.57 10.50
C LEU A 60 11.08 -3.07 10.72
N PRO A 61 11.77 -3.71 11.68
CA PRO A 61 11.70 -5.17 11.89
C PRO A 61 10.29 -5.73 12.13
N GLN A 62 9.38 -4.94 12.69
CA GLN A 62 8.01 -5.37 13.01
C GLN A 62 6.91 -4.49 12.39
N LYS A 63 7.29 -3.36 11.78
CA LYS A 63 6.33 -2.36 11.29
C LYS A 63 6.86 -1.61 10.08
N LEU A 64 5.95 -1.22 9.20
CA LEU A 64 6.20 -0.30 8.11
C LEU A 64 5.76 1.11 8.53
N VAL A 65 6.67 2.08 8.46
CA VAL A 65 6.37 3.48 8.79
C VAL A 65 6.31 4.29 7.50
N VAL A 66 5.14 4.83 7.20
CA VAL A 66 4.90 5.68 6.04
C VAL A 66 4.68 7.11 6.51
N LYS A 67 5.52 8.03 6.03
CA LYS A 67 5.42 9.47 6.30
C LYS A 67 5.06 10.19 5.01
N ARG A 68 4.02 11.04 5.06
CA ARG A 68 3.59 11.85 3.92
C ARG A 68 3.15 13.24 4.37
N GLY A 69 3.49 14.24 3.56
CA GLY A 69 2.86 15.56 3.59
C GLY A 69 3.82 16.72 3.87
N ILE A 70 3.62 17.83 3.15
CA ILE A 70 4.46 19.03 3.27
C ILE A 70 3.92 19.97 4.35
N LEU A 71 2.61 20.24 4.31
CA LEU A 71 1.92 21.19 5.21
C LEU A 71 1.33 20.48 6.43
N PHE A 72 0.73 19.31 6.21
CA PHE A 72 0.20 18.44 7.25
C PHE A 72 0.98 17.13 7.20
N LYS A 73 1.80 16.88 8.22
CA LYS A 73 2.59 15.65 8.32
C LYS A 73 1.68 14.54 8.83
N GLU A 74 1.45 13.54 8.00
CA GLU A 74 0.72 12.32 8.35
C GLU A 74 1.73 11.17 8.46
N GLU A 75 1.83 10.56 9.64
CA GLU A 75 2.67 9.39 9.90
C GLU A 75 1.77 8.19 10.20
N LYS A 76 1.90 7.12 9.41
CA LYS A 76 1.17 5.86 9.58
C LYS A 76 2.15 4.74 9.86
N SER A 77 1.98 4.12 11.02
CA SER A 77 2.73 2.94 11.44
C SER A 77 1.86 1.70 11.27
N ILE A 78 2.18 0.86 10.30
CA ILE A 78 1.43 -0.36 9.96
C ILE A 78 2.24 -1.57 10.44
N PRO A 79 1.76 -2.33 11.44
CA PRO A 79 2.40 -3.60 11.83
C PRO A 79 2.43 -4.58 10.66
N LEU A 80 3.54 -5.27 10.45
CA LEU A 80 3.69 -6.22 9.34
C LEU A 80 2.67 -7.37 9.42
N GLU A 81 2.32 -7.78 10.63
CA GLU A 81 1.29 -8.81 10.90
C GLU A 81 -0.12 -8.41 10.45
N LYS A 82 -0.40 -7.11 10.36
CA LYS A 82 -1.70 -6.60 9.91
C LYS A 82 -1.79 -6.49 8.39
N ILE A 83 -0.67 -6.57 7.67
CA ILE A 83 -0.65 -6.46 6.21
C ILE A 83 -1.15 -7.78 5.62
N THR A 84 -2.29 -7.72 4.93
CA THR A 84 -2.91 -8.89 4.30
C THR A 84 -2.38 -9.09 2.90
N ASP A 85 -2.35 -8.01 2.11
CA ASP A 85 -1.89 -8.03 0.72
C ASP A 85 -0.97 -6.85 0.41
N VAL A 86 -0.01 -7.11 -0.49
CA VAL A 86 0.91 -6.11 -1.01
C VAL A 86 0.82 -6.13 -2.53
N GLY A 87 0.04 -5.19 -3.06
CA GLY A 87 -0.19 -5.01 -4.49
C GLY A 87 0.85 -4.08 -5.13
N LEU A 88 1.26 -4.41 -6.35
CA LEU A 88 2.10 -3.57 -7.19
C LEU A 88 1.31 -3.21 -8.46
N SER A 89 1.13 -1.93 -8.74
CA SER A 89 0.39 -1.44 -9.90
C SER A 89 1.21 -0.44 -10.71
N GLN A 90 1.09 -0.52 -12.03
CA GLN A 90 1.78 0.36 -12.97
C GLN A 90 0.86 0.72 -14.14
N GLY A 91 0.44 1.99 -14.22
CA GLY A 91 -0.33 2.52 -15.35
C GLY A 91 0.54 2.88 -16.55
N PRO A 92 -0.06 3.18 -17.73
CA PRO A 92 0.69 3.52 -18.95
C PRO A 92 1.65 4.70 -18.79
N LEU A 93 1.21 5.80 -18.17
CA LEU A 93 2.08 6.96 -17.89
C LEU A 93 3.18 6.59 -16.90
N MET A 94 2.87 5.82 -15.86
CA MET A 94 3.87 5.40 -14.86
C MET A 94 4.97 4.56 -15.51
N ARG A 95 4.63 3.72 -16.50
CA ARG A 95 5.59 2.93 -17.27
C ARG A 95 6.58 3.77 -18.05
N ILE A 96 6.13 4.88 -18.64
CA ILE A 96 7.02 5.81 -19.36
C ILE A 96 8.04 6.44 -18.40
N PHE A 97 7.61 6.77 -17.18
CA PHE A 97 8.48 7.35 -16.15
C PHE A 97 9.22 6.32 -15.28
N GLY A 98 9.06 5.01 -15.52
CA GLY A 98 9.64 3.95 -14.69
C GLY A 98 9.10 3.91 -13.25
N LEU A 99 7.93 4.51 -13.00
CA LEU A 99 7.33 4.59 -11.68
C LEU A 99 6.44 3.39 -11.41
N TYR A 100 6.32 3.04 -10.12
CA TYR A 100 5.40 2.03 -9.63
C TYR A 100 4.59 2.59 -8.46
N ARG A 101 3.38 2.07 -8.29
CA ARG A 101 2.55 2.31 -7.12
C ARG A 101 2.48 1.02 -6.30
N LEU A 102 2.91 1.12 -5.05
CA LEU A 102 2.83 0.06 -4.07
C LEU A 102 1.59 0.30 -3.19
N SER A 103 0.73 -0.69 -3.03
CA SER A 103 -0.49 -0.61 -2.24
C SER A 103 -0.52 -1.69 -1.18
N PHE A 104 -0.84 -1.30 0.05
CA PHE A 104 -0.95 -2.19 1.19
C PHE A 104 -2.40 -2.28 1.63
N GLU A 105 -2.88 -3.50 1.80
CA GLU A 105 -4.15 -3.79 2.46
C GLU A 105 -3.89 -4.25 3.89
N THR A 106 -4.65 -3.70 4.84
CA THR A 106 -4.53 -4.03 6.26
C THR A 106 -5.80 -4.63 6.82
N ALA A 107 -5.69 -5.72 7.57
CA ALA A 107 -6.81 -6.33 8.27
C ALA A 107 -7.38 -5.40 9.36
N GLY A 108 -8.72 -5.32 9.45
CA GLY A 108 -9.42 -4.68 10.57
C GLY A 108 -9.63 -3.16 10.46
N GLN A 109 -9.30 -2.54 9.33
CA GLN A 109 -9.58 -1.12 9.09
C GLN A 109 -10.58 -1.00 7.94
N SER A 110 -11.76 -0.43 8.18
CA SER A 110 -12.73 -0.08 7.13
C SER A 110 -12.69 1.44 6.89
N GLY A 111 -12.25 1.89 5.70
CA GLY A 111 -12.23 3.32 5.30
C GLY A 111 -10.93 3.77 4.62
N ASN A 112 -10.73 5.09 4.45
CA ASN A 112 -9.53 5.70 3.81
C ASN A 112 -8.17 5.35 4.48
N GLY A 113 -8.17 4.65 5.61
CA GLY A 113 -6.98 4.10 6.26
C GLY A 113 -6.67 2.64 5.91
N ALA A 114 -7.60 1.94 5.25
CA ALA A 114 -7.49 0.51 4.92
C ALA A 114 -6.53 0.21 3.77
N LEU A 115 -6.38 1.18 2.86
CA LEU A 115 -5.53 1.07 1.69
C LEU A 115 -4.53 2.22 1.68
N VAL A 116 -3.29 1.91 2.07
CA VAL A 116 -2.17 2.86 2.02
C VAL A 116 -1.45 2.63 0.71
N SER A 117 -1.35 3.68 -0.12
CA SER A 117 -0.61 3.61 -1.39
C SER A 117 0.55 4.59 -1.41
N LEU A 118 1.69 4.09 -1.86
CA LEU A 118 2.91 4.83 -2.09
C LEU A 118 3.15 4.90 -3.60
N LEU A 119 3.35 6.10 -4.12
CA LEU A 119 3.67 6.30 -5.53
C LEU A 119 5.14 6.69 -5.67
N GLY A 120 5.86 6.04 -6.59
CA GLY A 120 7.23 6.39 -6.91
C GLY A 120 8.26 5.84 -5.92
N VAL A 121 7.95 4.73 -5.25
CA VAL A 121 8.95 3.99 -4.46
C VAL A 121 10.03 3.49 -5.43
N VAL A 122 11.29 3.83 -5.15
CA VAL A 122 12.45 3.34 -5.91
C VAL A 122 12.54 1.83 -5.70
N ASN A 123 12.69 1.07 -6.78
CA ASN A 123 12.70 -0.40 -6.74
C ASN A 123 11.51 -1.01 -5.99
N ALA A 124 10.29 -0.57 -6.30
CA ALA A 124 9.08 -1.03 -5.61
C ALA A 124 8.91 -2.57 -5.57
N SER A 125 9.43 -3.30 -6.56
CA SER A 125 9.45 -4.77 -6.56
C SER A 125 10.36 -5.35 -5.48
N GLU A 126 11.59 -4.85 -5.37
CA GLU A 126 12.57 -5.25 -4.36
C GLU A 126 12.06 -4.90 -2.95
N PHE A 127 11.48 -3.72 -2.79
CA PHE A 127 10.88 -3.31 -1.52
C PHE A 127 9.68 -4.19 -1.12
N ARG A 128 8.85 -4.61 -2.10
CA ARG A 128 7.77 -5.56 -1.86
C ARG A 128 8.30 -6.91 -1.40
N GLU A 129 9.34 -7.43 -2.05
CA GLU A 129 9.97 -8.69 -1.67
C GLU A 129 10.55 -8.64 -0.26
N ALA A 130 11.26 -7.56 0.10
CA ALA A 130 11.78 -7.36 1.45
C ALA A 130 10.68 -7.35 2.53
N ILE A 131 9.52 -6.76 2.24
CA ILE A 131 8.37 -6.78 3.16
C ILE A 131 7.82 -8.20 3.34
N LEU A 132 7.68 -8.95 2.24
CA LEU A 132 7.16 -10.32 2.28
C LEU A 132 8.12 -11.25 3.03
N GLU A 133 9.42 -11.15 2.77
CA GLU A 133 10.45 -11.92 3.48
C GLU A 133 10.41 -11.61 4.98
N GLN A 134 10.35 -10.33 5.36
CA GLN A 134 10.28 -9.95 6.77
C GLN A 134 9.00 -10.47 7.43
N LYS A 135 7.87 -10.47 6.72
CA LYS A 135 6.60 -11.03 7.22
C LYS A 135 6.72 -12.53 7.47
N ASP A 136 7.38 -13.26 6.56
CA ASP A 136 7.59 -14.71 6.69
C ASP A 136 8.53 -15.03 7.87
N VAL A 137 9.56 -14.22 8.10
CA VAL A 137 10.44 -14.34 9.27
C VAL A 137 9.63 -14.17 10.56
N LEU A 138 8.77 -13.15 10.65
CA LEU A 138 7.92 -12.93 11.83
C LEU A 138 6.93 -14.07 12.05
N ALA A 139 6.32 -14.58 10.97
CA ALA A 139 5.40 -15.71 11.04
C ALA A 139 6.12 -16.98 11.54
N ASN A 140 7.35 -17.23 11.09
CA ASN A 140 8.16 -18.37 11.52
C ASN A 140 8.64 -18.24 12.98
N GLN A 141 9.01 -17.02 13.42
CA GLN A 141 9.34 -16.76 14.83
C GLN A 141 8.15 -17.03 15.76
N GLY A 142 6.94 -16.59 15.36
CA GLY A 142 5.70 -16.88 16.09
C GLY A 142 5.44 -18.38 16.21
N LYS A 143 5.58 -19.13 15.11
CA LYS A 143 5.41 -20.59 15.09
C LYS A 143 6.45 -21.31 15.96
N ALA A 144 7.72 -20.91 15.90
CA ALA A 144 8.79 -21.52 16.69
C ALA A 144 8.58 -21.30 18.20
N SER A 145 8.15 -20.10 18.59
CA SER A 145 7.81 -19.78 19.98
C SER A 145 6.59 -20.56 20.48
N GLN A 146 5.56 -20.71 19.63
CA GLN A 146 4.38 -21.53 19.92
C GLN A 146 4.74 -23.01 20.08
N GLN A 147 5.55 -23.57 19.18
CA GLN A 147 6.01 -24.96 19.27
C GLN A 147 6.85 -25.24 20.53
N ALA A 148 7.74 -24.31 20.91
CA ALA A 148 8.51 -24.44 22.15
C ALA A 148 7.62 -24.42 23.39
N THR A 149 6.60 -23.55 23.39
CA THR A 149 5.62 -23.45 24.48
C THR A 149 4.76 -24.72 24.58
N GLU A 150 4.21 -25.20 23.46
CA GLU A 150 3.45 -26.46 23.42
C GLU A 150 4.28 -27.68 23.85
N GLN A 151 5.55 -27.71 23.48
CA GLN A 151 6.44 -28.82 23.84
C GLN A 151 6.75 -28.81 25.35
N SER A 152 7.02 -27.64 25.93
CA SER A 152 7.18 -27.48 27.37
C SER A 152 5.90 -27.87 28.12
N GLU A 153 4.73 -27.48 27.63
CA GLU A 153 3.44 -27.83 28.24
C GLU A 153 3.18 -29.35 28.19
N LYS A 154 3.47 -30.00 27.05
CA LYS A 154 3.38 -31.47 26.92
C LYS A 154 4.36 -32.18 27.84
N GLU A 155 5.56 -31.65 28.04
CA GLU A 155 6.53 -32.21 29.00
C GLU A 155 6.06 -32.09 30.45
N LEU A 156 5.46 -30.95 30.83
CA LEU A 156 4.85 -30.76 32.16
C LEU A 156 3.67 -31.72 32.38
N LEU A 157 2.80 -31.91 31.38
CA LEU A 157 1.70 -32.87 31.48
C LEU A 157 2.20 -34.31 31.63
N ARG A 158 3.27 -34.68 30.90
CA ARG A 158 3.90 -35.99 31.07
C ARG A 158 4.50 -36.13 32.47
N SER A 159 5.22 -35.14 32.97
CA SER A 159 5.84 -35.22 34.30
C SER A 159 4.81 -35.34 35.43
N LEU A 160 3.69 -34.61 35.32
CA LEU A 160 2.56 -34.75 36.24
C LEU A 160 1.94 -36.15 36.17
N THR A 161 1.71 -36.67 34.96
CA THR A 161 1.15 -38.01 34.77
C THR A 161 2.07 -39.09 35.37
N TYR A 162 3.39 -38.96 35.19
CA TYR A 162 4.37 -39.86 35.80
C TYR A 162 4.37 -39.77 37.33
N SER A 163 4.29 -38.56 37.89
CA SER A 163 4.24 -38.34 39.33
C SER A 163 3.01 -39.03 39.95
N VAL A 164 1.83 -38.87 39.33
CA VAL A 164 0.60 -39.54 39.78
C VAL A 164 0.75 -41.07 39.73
N LYS A 165 1.26 -41.61 38.62
CA LYS A 165 1.49 -43.06 38.49
C LYS A 165 2.47 -43.60 39.54
N ASN A 166 3.50 -42.82 39.88
CA ASN A 166 4.47 -43.20 40.91
C ASN A 166 3.84 -43.23 42.31
N ILE A 167 2.97 -42.26 42.62
CA ILE A 167 2.20 -42.23 43.87
C ILE A 167 1.29 -43.46 43.97
N GLU A 168 0.58 -43.82 42.89
CA GLU A 168 -0.27 -45.02 42.85
C GLU A 168 0.54 -46.30 43.15
N GLN A 169 1.71 -46.46 42.52
CA GLN A 169 2.60 -47.60 42.76
C GLN A 169 3.07 -47.67 44.22
N MET A 170 3.45 -46.53 44.81
CA MET A 170 3.89 -46.49 46.21
C MET A 170 2.75 -46.86 47.17
N LEU A 171 1.52 -46.45 46.86
CA LEU A 171 0.33 -46.78 47.65
C LEU A 171 0.01 -48.28 47.61
N LEU A 172 0.15 -48.91 46.44
CA LEU A 172 -0.06 -50.36 46.29
C LEU A 172 0.95 -51.18 47.10
N VAL A 173 2.22 -50.77 47.10
CA VAL A 173 3.27 -51.41 47.91
C VAL A 173 2.95 -51.30 49.41
N LEU A 174 2.56 -50.12 49.88
CA LEU A 174 2.19 -49.92 51.29
C LEU A 174 0.94 -50.69 51.71
N LEU A 175 -0.02 -50.90 50.81
CA LEU A 175 -1.21 -51.71 51.05
C LEU A 175 -0.87 -53.20 51.18
N ASP A 176 0.07 -53.71 50.38
CA ASP A 176 0.52 -55.11 50.44
C ASP A 176 1.29 -55.39 51.74
N GLU A 177 2.20 -54.50 52.15
CA GLU A 177 2.91 -54.61 53.43
C GLU A 177 1.97 -54.59 54.65
N ARG A 178 0.83 -53.90 54.55
CA ARG A 178 -0.19 -53.85 55.60
C ARG A 178 -1.07 -55.10 55.66
N GLN A 179 -1.22 -55.83 54.56
CA GLN A 179 -2.00 -57.09 54.52
C GLN A 179 -1.18 -58.29 55.02
N GLN A 180 0.16 -58.20 55.02
CA GLN A 180 1.06 -59.24 55.52
C GLN A 180 1.38 -59.14 57.02
N LYS A 181 0.90 -58.09 57.71
CA LYS A 181 1.01 -57.91 59.17
C LYS A 181 -0.32 -58.17 59.86
#